data_AF-A0A7X7XBB1-F1
#
_entry.id   AF-A0A7X7XBB1-F1
#
_cell.length_a   1.000
_cell.length_b   1.000
_cell.length_c   1.000
_cell.angle_alpha   90.00
_cell.angle_beta   90.00
_cell.angle_gamma   90.00
#
_symmetry.space_group_name_H-M   'P 1'
#
loop_
_entity.id
_entity.type
_entity.pdbx_description
1 polymer ?
#
loop_
_entity_poly.entity_id
_entity_poly.type
_entity_poly.pdbx_seq_one_letter_code
_entity_poly.pdbx_strand_id
1 'polypeptide(L)'
;MKSYVLALALGMLLAAFYAVQNSGMVIVKFLMWQWSLHQGIWEVLVFAAGAVLMWITSFAAHIESRNKYRNDIKELKKRIADLEEEKRSLLDALQRGSASLTKEASSETEFVANEGTEFEK
;
A
#
# COMPACT_ATOMS: atom_id res chain seq x y z
N MET A 1 -19.12 21.61 17.85
CA MET A 1 -19.76 21.13 16.60
C MET A 1 -20.88 22.03 16.05
N LYS A 2 -21.56 22.86 16.86
CA LYS A 2 -22.66 23.74 16.40
C LYS A 2 -22.22 24.91 15.49
N SER A 3 -20.99 25.39 15.63
CA SER A 3 -20.46 26.54 14.85
C SER A 3 -20.30 26.26 13.34
N TYR A 4 -19.89 25.03 12.97
CA TYR A 4 -19.72 24.67 11.56
C TYR A 4 -21.04 24.67 10.78
N VAL A 5 -22.12 24.21 11.40
CA VAL A 5 -23.46 24.22 10.80
C VAL A 5 -23.97 25.65 10.61
N LEU A 6 -23.70 26.52 11.58
CA LEU A 6 -24.09 27.93 11.49
C LEU A 6 -23.31 28.66 10.38
N ALA A 7 -22.01 28.40 10.25
CA ALA A 7 -21.17 28.93 9.19
C ALA A 7 -21.61 28.43 7.80
N LEU A 8 -21.99 27.16 7.70
CA LEU A 8 -22.56 26.58 6.48
C LEU A 8 -23.88 27.24 6.10
N ALA A 9 -24.79 27.42 7.06
CA ALA A 9 -26.07 28.07 6.83
C ALA A 9 -25.91 29.54 6.41
N LEU A 10 -25.00 30.28 7.07
CA LEU A 10 -24.70 31.67 6.73
C LEU A 10 -24.07 31.79 5.34
N GLY A 11 -23.12 30.91 5.02
CA GLY A 11 -22.49 30.85 3.70
C GLY A 11 -23.50 30.53 2.59
N MET A 12 -24.45 29.63 2.85
CA MET A 12 -25.51 29.29 1.92
C MET A 12 -26.47 30.48 1.68
N LEU A 13 -26.81 31.22 2.73
CA LEU A 13 -27.64 32.43 2.65
C LEU A 13 -26.95 33.55 1.85
N LEU A 14 -25.66 33.78 2.11
CA LEU A 14 -24.86 34.77 1.39
C LEU A 14 -24.71 34.40 -0.09
N ALA A 15 -24.49 33.12 -0.41
CA ALA A 15 -24.40 32.64 -1.79
C ALA A 15 -25.73 32.83 -2.53
N ALA A 16 -26.87 32.50 -1.89
CA ALA A 16 -28.19 32.72 -2.47
C ALA A 16 -28.46 34.21 -2.72
N PHE A 17 -28.11 35.07 -1.78
CA PHE A 17 -28.27 36.53 -1.91
C PHE A 17 -27.39 37.10 -3.03
N TYR A 18 -26.13 36.67 -3.12
CA TYR A 18 -25.21 37.04 -4.19
C TYR A 18 -25.72 36.61 -5.57
N ALA A 19 -26.27 35.41 -5.69
CA ALA A 19 -26.84 34.91 -6.95
C ALA A 19 -28.08 35.69 -7.40
N VAL A 20 -28.91 36.17 -6.47
CA VAL A 20 -30.08 37.00 -6.78
C VAL A 20 -29.67 38.42 -7.19
N GLN A 21 -28.68 39.01 -6.51
CA GLN A 21 -28.19 40.36 -6.85
C GLN A 21 -27.40 40.38 -8.16
N ASN A 22 -26.61 39.34 -8.44
CA ASN A 22 -25.75 39.24 -9.62
C ASN A 22 -26.37 38.31 -10.67
N SER A 23 -27.60 38.61 -11.09
CA SER A 23 -28.32 37.88 -12.16
C SER A 23 -27.83 38.23 -13.57
N GLY A 24 -26.58 38.68 -13.70
CA GLY A 24 -25.97 38.98 -14.99
C GLY A 24 -25.93 37.74 -15.88
N MET A 25 -26.15 37.92 -17.18
CA MET A 25 -25.95 36.87 -18.17
C MET A 25 -24.45 36.78 -18.47
N VAL A 26 -23.85 35.63 -18.21
CA VAL A 26 -22.45 35.33 -18.55
C VAL A 26 -22.44 34.64 -19.91
N ILE A 27 -21.60 35.15 -20.81
CA ILE A 27 -21.36 34.54 -22.12
C ILE A 27 -20.10 33.68 -22.02
N VAL A 28 -20.29 32.38 -22.08
CA VAL A 28 -19.21 31.40 -22.09
C VAL A 28 -18.89 31.07 -23.54
N LYS A 29 -17.66 31.39 -23.96
CA LYS A 29 -17.15 31.04 -25.29
C LYS A 29 -16.21 29.84 -25.18
N PHE A 30 -16.54 28.76 -25.89
CA PHE A 30 -15.71 27.57 -25.98
C PHE A 30 -15.50 27.18 -27.45
N LEU A 31 -14.29 27.41 -27.95
CA LEU A 31 -13.88 27.22 -29.35
C LEU A 31 -14.79 27.94 -30.37
N MET A 32 -15.89 27.32 -30.80
CA MET A 32 -16.88 27.90 -31.73
C MET A 32 -18.27 28.06 -31.12
N TRP A 33 -18.48 27.61 -29.88
CA TRP A 33 -19.76 27.73 -29.20
C TRP A 33 -19.80 28.91 -28.24
N GLN A 34 -20.92 29.60 -28.21
CA GLN A 34 -21.23 30.64 -27.24
C GLN A 34 -22.52 30.28 -26.52
N TRP A 35 -22.47 30.27 -25.19
CA TRP A 35 -23.60 29.93 -24.33
C TRP A 35 -23.84 31.10 -23.39
N SER A 36 -25.07 31.59 -23.34
CA SER A 36 -25.47 32.63 -22.41
C SER A 36 -26.18 31.97 -21.22
N LEU A 37 -25.52 31.93 -20.06
CA LEU A 37 -26.04 31.34 -18.84
C LEU A 37 -26.16 32.40 -17.76
N HIS A 38 -27.09 32.23 -16.82
CA HIS A 38 -27.12 33.07 -15.62
C HIS A 38 -25.82 32.86 -14.84
N GLN A 39 -25.23 33.95 -14.35
CA GLN A 39 -23.96 33.94 -13.61
C GLN A 39 -23.95 32.92 -12.46
N GLY A 40 -25.03 32.88 -11.65
CA GLY A 40 -25.12 31.92 -10.54
C GLY A 40 -25.07 30.45 -11.00
N ILE A 41 -25.70 30.12 -12.14
CA ILE A 41 -25.67 28.75 -12.69
C ILE A 41 -24.26 28.41 -13.18
N TRP A 42 -23.59 29.38 -13.80
CA TRP A 42 -22.23 29.21 -14.29
C TRP A 42 -21.22 28.99 -13.14
N GLU A 43 -21.31 29.77 -12.06
CA GLU A 43 -20.44 29.63 -10.90
C GLU A 43 -20.58 28.25 -10.23
N VAL A 44 -21.82 27.76 -10.09
CA VAL A 44 -22.08 26.41 -9.55
C VAL A 44 -21.50 25.33 -10.46
N LEU A 45 -21.62 25.48 -11.79
CA LEU A 45 -21.03 24.55 -12.75
C LEU A 45 -19.50 24.51 -12.67
N VAL A 46 -18.85 25.67 -12.60
CA VAL A 46 -17.39 25.76 -12.47
C VAL A 46 -16.93 25.16 -11.14
N PHE A 47 -17.65 25.42 -10.05
CA PHE A 47 -17.34 24.86 -8.75
C PHE A 47 -17.49 23.32 -8.74
N ALA A 48 -18.57 22.80 -9.33
CA ALA A 48 -18.80 21.36 -9.47
C ALA A 48 -17.72 20.70 -10.33
N ALA A 49 -17.32 21.33 -11.44
CA ALA A 49 -16.23 20.86 -12.28
C ALA A 49 -14.90 20.79 -11.50
N GLY A 50 -14.60 21.80 -10.68
CA GLY A 50 -13.44 21.81 -9.79
C GLY A 50 -13.47 20.66 -8.76
N ALA A 51 -14.62 20.41 -8.14
CA ALA A 51 -14.79 19.31 -7.19
C ALA A 51 -14.59 17.93 -7.85
N VAL A 52 -15.13 17.74 -9.05
CA VAL A 52 -14.92 16.51 -9.83
C VAL A 52 -13.44 16.33 -10.19
N LEU A 53 -12.77 17.42 -10.58
CA LEU A 53 -11.33 17.38 -10.89
C LEU A 53 -10.51 17.01 -9.66
N MET A 54 -10.79 17.60 -8.49
CA MET A 54 -10.19 17.18 -7.21
C MET A 54 -10.46 15.71 -6.91
N TRP A 55 -11.68 15.23 -7.11
CA TRP A 55 -12.02 13.83 -6.88
C TRP A 55 -11.23 12.88 -7.78
N ILE A 56 -11.11 13.20 -9.08
CA ILE A 56 -10.31 12.42 -10.04
C ILE A 56 -8.83 12.42 -9.64
N THR A 57 -8.27 13.57 -9.25
CA THR A 57 -6.87 13.64 -8.80
C THR A 57 -6.63 12.82 -7.53
N SER A 58 -7.57 12.84 -6.58
CA SER A 58 -7.52 12.01 -5.37
C SER A 58 -7.60 10.52 -5.71
N PHE A 59 -8.45 10.15 -6.66
CA PHE A 59 -8.58 8.77 -7.13
C PHE A 59 -7.31 8.28 -7.84
N ALA A 60 -6.69 9.12 -8.67
CA ALA A 60 -5.42 8.82 -9.32
C ALA A 60 -4.30 8.59 -8.28
N ALA A 61 -4.17 9.47 -7.27
CA ALA A 61 -3.23 9.28 -6.17
C ALA A 61 -3.51 8.00 -5.36
N HIS A 62 -4.78 7.66 -5.17
CA HIS A 62 -5.16 6.44 -4.47
C HIS A 62 -4.76 5.17 -5.25
N ILE A 63 -4.92 5.17 -6.59
CA ILE A 63 -4.48 4.06 -7.45
C ILE A 63 -2.96 3.88 -7.41
N GLU A 64 -2.19 4.97 -7.46
CA GLU A 64 -0.73 4.90 -7.38
C GLU A 64 -0.27 4.28 -6.06
N SER A 65 -0.90 4.67 -4.94
CA SER A 65 -0.59 4.11 -3.62
C SER A 65 -0.84 2.60 -3.57
N ARG A 66 -1.93 2.11 -4.18
CA ARG A 66 -2.31 0.69 -4.18
C ARG A 66 -1.31 -0.19 -4.94
N ASN A 67 -0.72 0.33 -6.01
CA ASN A 67 0.31 -0.39 -6.77
C ASN A 67 1.63 -0.47 -6.00
N LYS A 68 1.99 0.58 -5.25
CA LYS A 68 3.16 0.57 -4.37
C LYS A 68 3.03 -0.50 -3.29
N TYR A 69 1.91 -0.54 -2.57
CA TYR A 69 1.66 -1.56 -1.54
C TYR A 69 1.64 -2.99 -2.10
N ARG A 70 1.16 -3.21 -3.33
CA ARG A 70 1.21 -4.52 -3.99
C ARG A 70 2.64 -4.98 -4.30
N ASN A 71 3.51 -4.06 -4.70
CA ASN A 71 4.91 -4.36 -4.97
C ASN A 71 5.66 -4.64 -3.66
N ASP A 72 5.42 -3.84 -2.63
CA ASP A 72 6.01 -4.05 -1.29
C ASP A 72 5.59 -5.40 -0.71
N ILE A 73 4.32 -5.80 -0.84
CA ILE A 73 3.84 -7.13 -0.41
C ILE A 73 4.52 -8.26 -1.18
N LYS A 74 4.76 -8.10 -2.49
CA LYS A 74 5.47 -9.12 -3.28
C LYS A 74 6.92 -9.24 -2.86
N GLU A 75 7.59 -8.11 -2.61
CA GLU A 75 8.98 -8.11 -2.16
C GLU A 75 9.12 -8.72 -0.77
N LEU A 76 8.24 -8.36 0.19
CA LEU A 76 8.22 -8.96 1.52
C LEU A 76 7.95 -10.46 1.45
N LYS A 77 7.01 -10.92 0.62
CA LYS A 77 6.77 -12.36 0.42
C LYS A 77 7.98 -13.08 -0.15
N LYS A 78 8.70 -12.46 -1.09
CA LYS A 78 9.92 -13.05 -1.65
C LYS A 78 11.02 -13.17 -0.59
N ARG A 79 11.25 -12.12 0.20
CA ARG A 79 12.22 -12.15 1.31
C ARG A 79 11.88 -13.21 2.36
N ILE A 80 10.60 -13.40 2.68
CA ILE A 80 10.17 -14.46 3.61
C ILE A 80 10.47 -15.84 3.03
N ALA A 81 10.18 -16.06 1.75
CA ALA A 81 10.45 -17.34 1.09
C ALA A 81 11.96 -17.66 1.04
N ASP A 82 12.79 -16.67 0.69
CA ASP A 82 14.25 -16.82 0.66
C ASP A 82 14.79 -17.15 2.07
N LEU A 83 14.30 -16.46 3.11
CA LEU A 83 14.68 -16.71 4.50
C LEU A 83 14.19 -18.07 5.02
N GLU A 84 13.02 -18.54 4.61
CA GLU A 84 12.53 -19.88 4.94
C GLU A 84 13.36 -20.97 4.27
N GLU A 85 13.82 -20.74 3.03
CA GLU A 85 14.69 -21.66 2.30
C GLU A 85 16.08 -21.73 2.93
N GLU A 86 16.65 -20.60 3.35
CA GLU A 86 17.90 -20.55 4.13
C GLU A 86 17.76 -21.24 5.49
N LYS A 87 16.64 -21.05 6.19
CA LYS A 87 16.37 -21.76 7.45
C LYS A 87 16.30 -23.27 7.25
N ARG A 88 15.66 -23.72 6.17
CA ARG A 88 15.56 -25.14 5.83
C ARG A 88 16.92 -25.73 5.45
N SER A 89 17.72 -25.02 4.66
CA SER A 89 19.04 -25.49 4.26
C SER A 89 20.01 -25.55 5.44
N LEU A 90 19.95 -24.58 6.36
CA LEU A 90 20.74 -24.59 7.59
C LEU A 90 20.30 -25.70 8.56
N LEU A 91 19.00 -25.97 8.68
CA LEU A 91 18.51 -27.10 9.49
C LEU A 91 18.92 -28.45 8.91
N ASP A 92 18.83 -28.62 7.59
CA ASP A 92 19.26 -29.85 6.93
C ASP A 92 20.78 -30.05 7.05
N ALA A 93 21.57 -28.97 6.91
CA ALA A 93 23.02 -29.01 7.16
C ALA A 93 23.35 -29.34 8.62
N LEU A 94 22.63 -28.77 9.59
CA LEU A 94 22.81 -29.05 11.01
C LEU A 94 22.43 -30.50 11.34
N GLN A 95 21.36 -31.03 10.75
CA GLN A 95 20.92 -32.42 10.95
C GLN A 95 21.90 -33.42 10.35
N ARG A 96 22.49 -33.09 9.18
CA ARG A 96 23.59 -33.88 8.59
C ARG A 96 24.86 -33.79 9.42
N GLY A 97 25.19 -32.61 9.98
CA GLY A 97 26.31 -32.41 10.88
C GLY A 97 26.17 -33.11 12.25
N SER A 98 24.95 -33.15 12.81
CA SER A 98 24.68 -33.91 14.04
C SER A 98 24.71 -35.42 13.80
N ALA A 99 24.27 -35.86 12.62
CA ALA A 99 24.37 -37.27 12.21
C ALA A 99 25.83 -37.70 11.99
N SER A 100 26.70 -36.84 11.46
CA SER A 100 28.13 -37.13 11.34
C SER A 100 28.85 -37.16 12.69
N LEU A 101 28.52 -36.25 13.62
CA LEU A 101 29.06 -36.26 14.99
C LEU A 101 28.63 -37.51 15.78
N THR A 102 27.40 -37.98 15.57
CA THR A 102 26.92 -39.23 16.21
C THR A 102 27.59 -40.47 15.61
N LYS A 103 27.93 -40.43 14.32
CA LYS A 103 28.61 -41.51 13.61
C LYS A 103 30.11 -41.58 13.95
N GLU A 104 30.78 -40.44 14.14
CA GLU A 104 32.16 -40.40 14.64
C GLU A 104 32.25 -40.93 16.08
N ALA A 105 31.32 -40.53 16.97
CA ALA A 105 31.27 -41.05 18.34
C ALA A 105 30.98 -42.56 18.42
N SER A 106 30.19 -43.11 17.49
CA SER A 106 29.96 -44.57 17.44
C SER A 106 31.17 -45.32 16.86
N SER A 107 31.90 -44.75 15.90
CA SER A 107 33.12 -45.37 15.36
C SER A 107 34.32 -45.33 16.31
N GLU A 108 34.44 -44.27 17.13
CA GLU A 108 35.55 -44.13 18.08
C GLU A 108 35.38 -45.08 19.29
N THR A 109 34.14 -45.37 19.68
CA THR A 109 33.83 -46.34 20.75
C THR A 109 34.03 -47.79 20.29
N GLU A 110 33.84 -48.08 19.00
CA GLU A 110 34.04 -49.43 18.42
C GLU A 110 35.53 -49.72 18.14
N PHE A 111 36.34 -48.69 17.86
CA PHE A 111 37.79 -48.86 17.63
C PHE A 111 38.57 -49.17 18.92
N VAL A 112 38.21 -48.52 20.04
CA VAL A 112 38.87 -48.75 21.34
C VAL A 112 38.53 -50.12 21.95
N ALA A 113 37.36 -50.68 21.63
CA ALA A 113 36.95 -52.00 22.12
C ALA A 113 37.70 -53.17 21.45
N ASN A 114 38.31 -52.94 20.28
CA ASN A 114 38.95 -54.00 19.49
C ASN A 114 40.48 -54.05 19.61
N GLU A 115 41.11 -53.12 20.33
CA GLU A 115 42.57 -53.07 20.50
C GLU A 115 43.07 -53.78 21.79
N GLY A 116 42.15 -54.31 22.61
CA GLY A 116 42.47 -54.92 23.92
C GLY A 116 42.46 -56.45 23.99
N THR A 117 42.18 -57.17 22.89
CA THR A 117 41.92 -58.63 22.94
C THR A 117 42.67 -59.43 21.89
N GLU A 118 43.94 -59.18 21.64
CA GLU A 118 44.83 -60.21 21.10
C GLU A 118 46.23 -60.00 21.66
N PHE A 119 46.62 -60.77 22.69
CA PHE A 119 47.96 -61.34 22.90
C PHE A 119 48.04 -61.95 24.31
N GLU A 120 47.60 -63.20 24.46
CA GLU A 120 48.34 -64.19 25.26
C GLU A 120 47.82 -65.60 24.97
N LYS A 121 48.66 -66.41 24.32
CA LYS A 121 48.55 -67.86 24.26
C LYS A 121 49.93 -68.46 24.41
#